data_AF-A0AA51L4H7-F1
#
_entry.id   AF-A0AA51L4H7-F1
#
_cell.length_a   1.000
_cell.length_b   1.000
_cell.length_c   1.000
_cell.angle_alpha   90.00
_cell.angle_beta   90.00
_cell.angle_gamma   90.00
#
_symmetry.space_group_name_H-M   'P 1'
#
loop_
_entity.id
_entity.type
_entity.pdbx_description
1 polymer ?
#
loop_
_entity_poly.entity_id
_entity_poly.type
_entity_poly.pdbx_seq_one_letter_code
_entity_poly.pdbx_strand_id
1 'polypeptide(L)'
;MIHTLDIKSQNLHGTFSKDYQPILTIDSGDSIRLSTPDIQWGYSKSKEEERVIFQSRENEAKPGHPMIGPIAIRSAKPGMVLEVKLNDIVPGWYGRNWAGGIQNWQNTQLGLTEVEKVQLDWEFNTMTNTGSCTIGENKFHVGLQPFIGLMGVAPAEPGVHPTPPPRYCGGNIDCKELVRGSSLFLPISADGGLFQLEMVTLHKEMGKFPVLP
;
A
#
# COMPACT_ATOMS: atom_id res chain seq x y z
N MET A 1 12.12 14.23 15.14
CA MET A 1 11.50 15.28 14.29
C MET A 1 10.31 14.68 13.54
N ILE A 2 9.36 15.49 13.05
CA ILE A 2 8.27 15.01 12.17
C ILE A 2 8.49 15.60 10.77
N HIS A 3 8.70 14.73 9.79
CA HIS A 3 8.80 15.08 8.37
C HIS A 3 7.45 14.92 7.69
N THR A 4 7.13 15.76 6.70
CA THR A 4 5.88 15.66 5.93
C THR A 4 6.20 15.42 4.46
N LEU A 5 5.57 14.42 3.86
CA LEU A 5 5.67 14.12 2.43
C LEU A 5 4.28 14.19 1.78
N ASP A 6 4.15 15.04 0.77
CA ASP A 6 2.93 15.13 -0.03
C ASP A 6 2.91 14.03 -1.10
N ILE A 7 1.70 13.66 -1.53
CA ILE A 7 1.52 12.82 -2.73
C ILE A 7 1.87 13.64 -3.96
N LYS A 8 2.99 13.30 -4.60
CA LYS A 8 3.46 13.89 -5.86
C LYS A 8 4.15 12.79 -6.68
N SER A 9 4.05 12.83 -8.00
CA SER A 9 4.70 11.83 -8.88
C SER A 9 6.20 11.73 -8.63
N GLN A 10 6.89 12.83 -8.29
CA GLN A 10 8.32 12.83 -7.93
C GLN A 10 8.68 12.04 -6.66
N ASN A 11 7.67 11.69 -5.85
CA ASN A 11 7.82 10.91 -4.63
C ASN A 11 7.41 9.45 -4.82
N LEU A 12 6.93 9.08 -6.01
CA LEU A 12 6.31 7.80 -6.29
C LEU A 12 7.12 6.98 -7.28
N HIS A 13 7.16 5.66 -7.04
CA HIS A 13 7.72 4.69 -7.96
C HIS A 13 7.07 3.31 -7.78
N GLY A 14 7.24 2.41 -8.76
CA GLY A 14 6.47 1.16 -8.87
C GLY A 14 7.26 -0.12 -8.58
N THR A 15 8.55 0.01 -8.27
CA THR A 15 9.51 -1.09 -8.16
C THR A 15 10.56 -0.80 -7.09
N PHE A 16 11.30 -1.83 -6.63
CA PHE A 16 12.43 -1.65 -5.72
C PHE A 16 13.75 -1.56 -6.48
N SER A 17 14.64 -0.68 -6.05
CA SER A 17 16.05 -0.66 -6.47
C SER A 17 16.89 -0.01 -5.38
N LYS A 18 18.09 -0.53 -5.15
CA LYS A 18 19.08 0.11 -4.26
C LYS A 18 19.76 1.33 -4.89
N ASP A 19 19.57 1.53 -6.20
CA ASP A 19 20.20 2.61 -6.96
C ASP A 19 19.28 3.85 -7.07
N TYR A 20 18.05 3.78 -6.55
CA TYR A 20 17.11 4.90 -6.51
C TYR A 20 17.54 6.00 -5.54
N GLN A 21 17.43 7.25 -6.00
CA GLN A 21 17.79 8.41 -5.19
C GLN A 21 16.77 8.65 -4.07
N PRO A 22 17.19 8.81 -2.81
CA PRO A 22 16.25 9.09 -1.73
C PRO A 22 15.48 10.39 -1.96
N ILE A 23 14.16 10.38 -1.71
CA ILE A 23 13.34 11.60 -1.68
C ILE A 23 13.49 12.39 -0.38
N LEU A 24 13.95 11.70 0.66
CA LEU A 24 14.13 12.21 2.01
C LEU A 24 15.23 11.41 2.69
N THR A 25 16.03 12.08 3.53
CA THR A 25 16.95 11.43 4.46
C THR A 25 16.56 11.83 5.88
N ILE A 26 16.37 10.85 6.76
CA ILE A 26 15.96 11.04 8.15
C ILE A 26 16.99 10.46 9.12
N ASP A 27 16.91 10.86 10.39
CA ASP A 27 17.66 10.22 11.46
C ASP A 27 16.80 9.16 12.16
N SER A 28 17.44 8.19 12.84
CA SER A 28 16.71 7.20 13.63
C SER A 28 15.87 7.86 14.73
N GLY A 29 14.63 7.40 14.90
CA GLY A 29 13.66 7.97 15.85
C GLY A 29 12.80 9.12 15.29
N ASP A 30 13.05 9.55 14.05
CA ASP A 30 12.15 10.48 13.37
C ASP A 30 10.81 9.84 12.99
N SER A 31 9.80 10.69 12.78
CA SER A 31 8.48 10.30 12.30
C SER A 31 8.20 10.93 10.95
N ILE A 32 7.43 10.22 10.12
CA ILE A 32 7.00 10.69 8.80
C ILE A 32 5.49 10.73 8.78
N ARG A 33 4.94 11.86 8.35
CA ARG A 33 3.53 12.03 8.00
C ARG A 33 3.41 12.10 6.49
N LEU A 34 2.63 11.23 5.90
CA LEU A 34 2.44 11.16 4.47
C LEU A 34 1.03 10.68 4.13
N SER A 35 0.66 10.86 2.88
CA SER A 35 -0.52 10.23 2.28
C SER A 35 -0.05 9.41 1.08
N THR A 36 -0.79 8.37 0.70
CA THR A 36 -0.47 7.55 -0.49
C THR A 36 -1.66 7.55 -1.46
N PRO A 37 -1.43 7.40 -2.78
CA PRO A 37 -2.51 7.08 -3.70
C PRO A 37 -3.03 5.66 -3.45
N ASP A 38 -4.18 5.33 -4.07
CA ASP A 38 -4.68 3.96 -4.19
C ASP A 38 -3.81 3.14 -5.15
N ILE A 39 -3.95 1.81 -5.12
CA ILE A 39 -3.18 0.87 -5.97
C ILE A 39 -3.31 1.15 -7.49
N GLN A 40 -4.33 1.89 -7.92
CA GLN A 40 -4.49 2.34 -9.30
C GLN A 40 -3.83 3.70 -9.56
N TRP A 41 -2.82 4.06 -8.75
CA TRP A 41 -2.02 5.27 -8.92
C TRP A 41 -2.83 6.56 -8.82
N GLY A 42 -4.00 6.56 -8.18
CA GLY A 42 -4.82 7.76 -8.09
C GLY A 42 -5.26 8.11 -6.70
N TYR A 43 -5.64 9.37 -6.54
CA TYR A 43 -6.09 9.92 -5.27
C TYR A 43 -7.15 10.98 -5.55
N SER A 44 -8.18 11.00 -4.72
CA SER A 44 -9.05 12.16 -4.57
C SER A 44 -9.22 12.48 -3.09
N LYS A 45 -9.15 13.76 -2.76
CA LYS A 45 -9.24 14.25 -1.38
C LYS A 45 -10.67 14.20 -0.85
N SER A 46 -11.68 14.40 -1.69
CA SER A 46 -13.11 14.30 -1.35
C SER A 46 -13.92 13.79 -2.54
N LYS A 47 -15.21 13.52 -2.32
CA LYS A 47 -16.11 13.02 -3.37
C LYS A 47 -16.35 14.05 -4.50
N GLU A 48 -16.19 15.33 -4.18
CA GLU A 48 -16.41 16.46 -5.07
C GLU A 48 -15.15 16.83 -5.87
N GLU A 49 -13.96 16.41 -5.41
CA GLU A 49 -12.69 16.69 -6.07
C GLU A 49 -12.37 15.63 -7.14
N GLU A 50 -11.80 16.06 -8.27
CA GLU A 50 -11.38 15.17 -9.34
C GLU A 50 -10.26 14.23 -8.87
N ARG A 51 -10.31 12.96 -9.32
CA ARG A 51 -9.26 11.99 -9.04
C ARG A 51 -8.02 12.29 -9.88
N VAL A 52 -6.94 12.66 -9.21
CA VAL A 52 -5.63 12.87 -9.83
C VAL A 52 -4.95 11.51 -10.04
N ILE A 53 -4.38 11.30 -11.23
CA ILE A 53 -3.56 10.12 -11.55
C ILE A 53 -2.09 10.51 -11.50
N PHE A 54 -1.32 9.79 -10.70
CA PHE A 54 0.11 9.97 -10.56
C PHE A 54 0.87 9.04 -11.50
N GLN A 55 2.15 9.36 -11.69
CA GLN A 55 3.07 8.58 -12.49
C GLN A 55 4.31 8.28 -11.66
N SER A 56 4.99 7.20 -12.02
CA SER A 56 6.29 6.91 -11.44
C SER A 56 7.33 7.90 -11.95
N ARG A 57 8.21 8.36 -11.05
CA ARG A 57 9.38 9.15 -11.43
C ARG A 57 10.48 8.32 -12.12
N GLU A 58 10.48 7.00 -11.95
CA GLU A 58 11.54 6.10 -12.43
C GLU A 58 11.29 5.59 -13.86
N ASN A 59 10.17 6.00 -14.48
CA ASN A 59 9.79 5.64 -15.86
C ASN A 59 9.79 4.12 -16.13
N GLU A 60 9.35 3.29 -15.18
CA GLU A 60 9.26 1.85 -15.42
C GLU A 60 8.22 1.56 -16.52
N ALA A 61 8.53 0.61 -17.40
CA ALA A 61 7.62 0.22 -18.48
C ALA A 61 6.26 -0.29 -17.96
N LYS A 62 6.25 -0.91 -16.77
CA LYS A 62 5.05 -1.39 -16.10
C LYS A 62 5.23 -1.27 -14.58
N PRO A 63 4.94 -0.11 -13.99
CA PRO A 63 5.09 0.07 -12.55
C PRO A 63 4.08 -0.82 -11.80
N GLY A 64 4.51 -1.35 -10.65
CA GLY A 64 3.66 -2.11 -9.74
C GLY A 64 2.86 -1.18 -8.81
N HIS A 65 2.90 -1.49 -7.51
CA HIS A 65 2.26 -0.67 -6.47
C HIS A 65 2.88 0.73 -6.39
N PRO A 66 2.08 1.81 -6.25
CA PRO A 66 2.60 3.18 -6.12
C PRO A 66 3.17 3.43 -4.72
N MET A 67 4.47 3.24 -4.58
CA MET A 67 5.17 3.41 -3.30
C MET A 67 5.68 4.84 -3.13
N ILE A 68 5.50 5.41 -1.94
CA ILE A 68 6.26 6.60 -1.52
C ILE A 68 7.66 6.17 -1.09
N GLY A 69 8.67 6.84 -1.62
CA GLY A 69 10.07 6.60 -1.26
C GLY A 69 11.05 6.78 -2.43
N PRO A 70 12.28 6.26 -2.29
CA PRO A 70 12.84 5.70 -1.07
C PRO A 70 13.20 6.78 -0.05
N ILE A 71 13.08 6.44 1.23
CA ILE A 71 13.51 7.25 2.37
C ILE A 71 14.80 6.64 2.91
N ALA A 72 15.88 7.41 2.92
CA ALA A 72 17.14 6.99 3.52
C ALA A 72 17.13 7.24 5.02
N ILE A 73 17.62 6.28 5.80
CA ILE A 73 17.88 6.42 7.22
C ILE A 73 19.39 6.64 7.40
N ARG A 74 19.77 7.77 7.99
CA ARG A 74 21.17 8.13 8.19
C ARG A 74 21.87 7.04 9.01
N SER A 75 23.06 6.64 8.56
CA SER A 75 23.88 5.59 9.17
C SER A 75 23.31 4.17 9.14
N ALA A 76 22.14 3.92 8.51
CA ALA A 76 21.65 2.57 8.29
C ALA A 76 22.58 1.81 7.33
N LYS A 77 22.97 0.59 7.71
CA LYS A 77 23.91 -0.26 6.96
C LYS A 77 23.37 -1.68 6.80
N PRO A 78 23.76 -2.40 5.73
CA PRO A 78 23.44 -3.81 5.57
C PRO A 78 23.78 -4.62 6.83
N GLY A 79 22.85 -5.49 7.26
CA GLY A 79 22.97 -6.28 8.49
C GLY A 79 22.33 -5.65 9.74
N MET A 80 21.91 -4.39 9.67
CA MET A 80 21.08 -3.76 10.70
C MET A 80 19.60 -4.11 10.51
N VAL A 81 18.76 -3.74 11.47
CA VAL A 81 17.30 -3.88 11.39
C VAL A 81 16.65 -2.50 11.52
N LEU A 82 15.71 -2.20 10.62
CA LEU A 82 14.83 -1.05 10.73
C LEU A 82 13.55 -1.46 11.46
N GLU A 83 13.26 -0.82 12.59
CA GLU A 83 11.93 -0.86 13.19
C GLU A 83 11.07 0.25 12.59
N VAL A 84 9.91 -0.12 12.05
CA VAL A 84 8.89 0.81 11.56
C VAL A 84 7.69 0.72 12.49
N LYS A 85 7.48 1.77 13.29
CA LYS A 85 6.33 1.88 14.20
C LYS A 85 5.19 2.65 13.56
N LEU A 86 4.00 2.03 13.52
CA LEU A 86 2.79 2.62 12.93
C LEU A 86 2.07 3.47 13.98
N ASN A 87 2.28 4.78 13.94
CA ASN A 87 1.72 5.70 14.94
C ASN A 87 0.23 5.95 14.75
N ASP A 88 -0.19 6.18 13.50
CA ASP A 88 -1.59 6.41 13.13
C ASP A 88 -1.81 6.01 11.68
N ILE A 89 -3.02 5.54 11.36
CA ILE A 89 -3.43 5.10 10.02
C ILE A 89 -4.85 5.58 9.80
N VAL A 90 -5.01 6.53 8.87
CA VAL A 90 -6.30 7.13 8.55
C VAL A 90 -6.62 6.81 7.09
N PRO A 91 -7.71 6.07 6.80
CA PRO A 91 -8.09 5.77 5.44
C PRO A 91 -8.68 7.03 4.78
N GLY A 92 -8.67 7.05 3.45
CA GLY A 92 -9.40 8.06 2.68
C GLY A 92 -10.92 7.90 2.80
N TRP A 93 -11.66 8.65 2.00
CA TRP A 93 -13.12 8.57 1.95
C TRP A 93 -13.65 7.43 1.06
N TYR A 94 -12.76 6.74 0.33
CA TYR A 94 -13.14 5.67 -0.60
C TYR A 94 -12.10 4.56 -0.66
N GLY A 95 -12.51 3.42 -1.23
CA GLY A 95 -11.63 2.32 -1.58
C GLY A 95 -12.19 1.51 -2.75
N ARG A 96 -11.34 0.65 -3.33
CA ARG A 96 -11.73 -0.21 -4.46
C ARG A 96 -11.21 -1.62 -4.25
N ASN A 97 -11.99 -2.60 -4.68
CA ASN A 97 -11.49 -3.95 -4.86
C ASN A 97 -12.02 -4.54 -6.18
N TRP A 98 -11.31 -5.55 -6.66
CA TRP A 98 -11.71 -6.31 -7.85
C TRP A 98 -11.87 -7.77 -7.48
N ALA A 99 -12.77 -8.43 -8.18
CA ALA A 99 -12.93 -9.88 -8.16
C ALA A 99 -13.39 -10.33 -9.55
N GLY A 100 -13.25 -11.61 -9.87
CA GLY A 100 -13.69 -12.12 -11.17
C GLY A 100 -12.65 -11.95 -12.29
N GLY A 101 -12.70 -12.83 -13.27
CA GLY A 101 -12.05 -12.68 -14.59
C GLY A 101 -10.53 -12.65 -14.58
N ILE A 102 -9.88 -12.95 -13.44
CA ILE A 102 -8.42 -12.99 -13.30
C ILE A 102 -8.03 -14.39 -12.85
N GLN A 103 -7.10 -15.01 -13.58
CA GLN A 103 -6.49 -16.30 -13.25
C GLN A 103 -5.46 -16.13 -12.12
N ASN A 104 -5.96 -15.98 -10.89
CA ASN A 104 -5.16 -15.94 -9.67
C ASN A 104 -5.75 -16.89 -8.62
N TRP A 105 -4.97 -17.25 -7.61
CA TRP A 105 -5.38 -18.24 -6.62
C TRP A 105 -6.63 -17.81 -5.85
N GLN A 106 -6.82 -16.51 -5.57
CA GLN A 106 -7.98 -16.01 -4.86
C GLN A 106 -9.27 -16.26 -5.65
N ASN A 107 -9.30 -15.88 -6.93
CA ASN A 107 -10.44 -16.11 -7.80
C ASN A 107 -10.66 -17.61 -8.04
N THR A 108 -9.60 -18.42 -8.17
CA THR A 108 -9.74 -19.88 -8.27
C THR A 108 -10.43 -20.46 -7.03
N GLN A 109 -10.02 -20.06 -5.83
CA GLN A 109 -10.63 -20.52 -4.57
C GLN A 109 -12.08 -20.07 -4.40
N LEU A 110 -12.43 -18.91 -4.94
CA LEU A 110 -13.79 -18.36 -4.88
C LEU A 110 -14.68 -18.80 -6.05
N GLY A 111 -14.17 -19.57 -7.02
CA GLY A 111 -14.92 -19.96 -8.22
C GLY A 111 -15.20 -18.79 -9.18
N LEU A 112 -14.35 -17.77 -9.16
CA LEU A 112 -14.53 -16.51 -9.90
C LEU A 112 -13.61 -16.38 -11.12
N THR A 113 -12.95 -17.44 -11.58
CA THR A 113 -12.04 -17.32 -12.76
C THR A 113 -12.79 -17.07 -14.06
N GLU A 114 -13.97 -17.67 -14.22
CA GLU A 114 -14.78 -17.62 -15.44
C GLU A 114 -15.92 -16.59 -15.38
N VAL A 115 -16.01 -15.81 -14.29
CA VAL A 115 -16.99 -14.71 -14.20
C VAL A 115 -16.36 -13.41 -14.69
N GLU A 116 -17.17 -12.47 -15.17
CA GLU A 116 -16.69 -11.16 -15.57
C GLU A 116 -15.99 -10.44 -14.41
N LYS A 117 -14.88 -9.77 -14.71
CA LYS A 117 -14.18 -8.96 -13.71
C LYS A 117 -15.06 -7.80 -13.28
N VAL A 118 -15.36 -7.74 -12.00
CA VAL A 118 -16.12 -6.65 -11.38
C VAL A 118 -15.18 -5.76 -10.57
N GLN A 119 -15.46 -4.45 -10.59
CA GLN A 119 -14.92 -3.48 -9.65
C GLN A 119 -16.01 -3.12 -8.65
N LEU A 120 -15.67 -3.13 -7.37
CA LEU A 120 -16.51 -2.61 -6.30
C LEU A 120 -15.89 -1.32 -5.77
N ASP A 121 -16.64 -0.23 -5.87
CA ASP A 121 -16.29 1.06 -5.28
C ASP A 121 -16.97 1.19 -3.91
N TRP A 122 -16.16 1.46 -2.88
CA TRP A 122 -16.60 1.63 -1.51
C TRP A 122 -16.55 3.09 -1.09
N GLU A 123 -17.57 3.53 -0.38
CA GLU A 123 -17.56 4.79 0.36
C GLU A 123 -17.29 4.52 1.84
N PHE A 124 -16.34 5.25 2.42
CA PHE A 124 -15.89 5.08 3.79
C PHE A 124 -16.39 6.22 4.69
N ASN A 125 -16.85 5.83 5.88
CA ASN A 125 -17.11 6.74 6.98
C ASN A 125 -16.05 6.51 8.05
N THR A 126 -15.13 7.47 8.16
CA THR A 126 -13.99 7.42 9.10
C THR A 126 -14.41 7.69 10.55
N MET A 127 -15.56 8.34 10.77
CA MET A 127 -16.10 8.56 12.12
C MET A 127 -16.64 7.27 12.73
N THR A 128 -17.25 6.41 11.92
CA THR A 128 -17.79 5.12 12.35
C THR A 128 -16.87 3.94 12.06
N ASN A 129 -15.74 4.15 11.36
CA ASN A 129 -14.89 3.10 10.81
C ASN A 129 -15.69 2.05 10.05
N THR A 130 -16.53 2.50 9.10
CA THR A 130 -17.33 1.59 8.27
C THR A 130 -17.22 1.95 6.79
N GLY A 131 -17.34 0.95 5.92
CA GLY A 131 -17.50 1.15 4.48
C GLY A 131 -18.87 0.69 4.00
N SER A 132 -19.31 1.19 2.85
CA SER A 132 -20.48 0.67 2.15
C SER A 132 -20.29 0.65 0.64
N CYS A 133 -20.92 -0.32 -0.02
CA CYS A 133 -20.92 -0.49 -1.47
C CYS A 133 -22.31 -0.99 -1.90
N THR A 134 -22.74 -0.66 -3.11
CA THR A 134 -24.01 -1.13 -3.68
C THR A 134 -23.72 -2.04 -4.88
N ILE A 135 -24.32 -3.22 -4.90
CA ILE A 135 -24.24 -4.18 -6.01
C ILE A 135 -25.66 -4.55 -6.42
N GLY A 136 -26.06 -4.10 -7.62
CA GLY A 136 -27.47 -4.17 -8.04
C GLY A 136 -28.36 -3.37 -7.09
N GLU A 137 -29.36 -4.02 -6.51
CA GLU A 137 -30.27 -3.42 -5.52
C GLU A 137 -29.79 -3.57 -4.06
N ASN A 138 -28.71 -4.36 -3.85
CA ASN A 138 -28.25 -4.71 -2.51
C ASN A 138 -27.18 -3.73 -2.02
N LYS A 139 -27.34 -3.24 -0.78
CA LYS A 139 -26.36 -2.42 -0.09
C LYS A 139 -25.58 -3.23 0.95
N PHE A 140 -24.27 -3.26 0.79
CA PHE A 140 -23.34 -3.95 1.68
C PHE A 140 -22.67 -2.95 2.63
N HIS A 141 -22.42 -3.39 3.87
CA HIS A 141 -21.71 -2.62 4.88
C HIS A 141 -20.62 -3.45 5.52
N VAL A 142 -19.51 -2.80 5.86
CA VAL A 142 -18.28 -3.44 6.32
C VAL A 142 -17.62 -2.63 7.43
N GLY A 143 -16.88 -3.29 8.33
CA GLY A 143 -16.08 -2.65 9.37
C GLY A 143 -14.65 -2.38 8.89
N LEU A 144 -14.16 -1.16 9.04
CA LEU A 144 -12.82 -0.78 8.59
C LEU A 144 -11.77 -1.10 9.67
N GLN A 145 -10.68 -1.72 9.25
CA GLN A 145 -9.45 -1.86 10.03
C GLN A 145 -8.26 -1.54 9.12
N PRO A 146 -7.94 -0.25 8.94
CA PRO A 146 -6.86 0.18 8.04
C PRO A 146 -5.52 -0.41 8.45
N PHE A 147 -4.74 -0.86 7.47
CA PHE A 147 -3.37 -1.34 7.66
C PHE A 147 -2.48 -0.85 6.50
N ILE A 148 -1.20 -1.18 6.54
CA ILE A 148 -0.25 -0.86 5.47
C ILE A 148 0.07 -2.16 4.73
N GLY A 149 -0.32 -2.27 3.45
CA GLY A 149 -0.14 -3.51 2.67
C GLY A 149 1.31 -3.72 2.26
N LEU A 150 2.00 -2.63 1.93
CA LEU A 150 3.38 -2.66 1.48
C LEU A 150 4.29 -1.81 2.37
N MET A 151 5.29 -2.44 2.98
CA MET A 151 6.41 -1.77 3.64
C MET A 151 7.69 -2.56 3.40
N GLY A 152 8.72 -1.93 2.85
CA GLY A 152 9.98 -2.61 2.53
C GLY A 152 11.18 -1.68 2.47
N VAL A 153 12.36 -2.27 2.57
CA VAL A 153 13.66 -1.60 2.31
C VAL A 153 14.25 -2.14 1.00
N ALA A 154 15.18 -1.42 0.40
CA ALA A 154 15.72 -1.84 -0.90
C ALA A 154 16.52 -3.16 -0.78
N PRO A 155 16.34 -4.09 -1.73
CA PRO A 155 17.11 -5.33 -1.81
C PRO A 155 18.60 -5.03 -2.10
N ALA A 156 19.50 -5.91 -1.66
CA ALA A 156 20.93 -5.81 -1.94
C ALA A 156 21.25 -6.06 -3.43
N GLU A 157 20.42 -6.84 -4.10
CA GLU A 157 20.61 -7.27 -5.47
C GLU A 157 20.53 -6.07 -6.44
N PRO A 158 21.45 -5.95 -7.41
CA PRO A 158 21.42 -4.86 -8.38
C PRO A 158 20.20 -4.96 -9.30
N GLY A 159 19.81 -3.82 -9.87
CA GLY A 159 18.72 -3.73 -10.84
C GLY A 159 17.37 -3.40 -10.21
N VAL A 160 16.33 -3.54 -11.04
CA VAL A 160 14.95 -3.19 -10.70
C VAL A 160 14.17 -4.46 -10.34
N HIS A 161 13.45 -4.39 -9.24
CA HIS A 161 12.77 -5.54 -8.64
C HIS A 161 11.25 -5.29 -8.53
N PRO A 162 10.40 -6.24 -8.94
CA PRO A 162 8.95 -6.08 -8.78
C PRO A 162 8.54 -6.05 -7.31
N THR A 163 7.38 -5.44 -7.06
CA THR A 163 6.76 -5.33 -5.73
C THR A 163 6.06 -6.60 -5.24
N PRO A 164 5.39 -7.40 -6.10
CA PRO A 164 4.98 -8.77 -5.75
C PRO A 164 5.96 -9.83 -6.30
N PRO A 165 6.11 -10.98 -5.61
CA PRO A 165 5.70 -11.25 -4.23
C PRO A 165 6.53 -10.43 -3.20
N PRO A 166 6.19 -10.44 -1.90
CA PRO A 166 7.07 -9.88 -0.88
C PRO A 166 8.45 -10.53 -0.88
N ARG A 167 9.44 -9.80 -0.37
CA ARG A 167 10.86 -10.15 -0.34
C ARG A 167 11.34 -10.32 1.11
N TYR A 168 12.56 -10.83 1.26
CA TYR A 168 13.21 -10.96 2.57
C TYR A 168 13.35 -9.60 3.29
N CYS A 169 13.39 -8.49 2.54
CA CYS A 169 13.48 -7.12 3.02
C CYS A 169 12.10 -6.42 3.14
N GLY A 170 11.01 -7.19 3.20
CA GLY A 170 9.63 -6.69 3.26
C GLY A 170 8.99 -6.59 1.88
N GLY A 171 8.23 -5.52 1.64
CA GLY A 171 7.48 -5.30 0.41
C GLY A 171 6.00 -5.60 0.59
N ASN A 172 5.38 -6.23 -0.42
CA ASN A 172 3.93 -6.48 -0.45
C ASN A 172 3.51 -7.60 0.51
N ILE A 173 3.58 -7.32 1.82
CA ILE A 173 3.37 -8.29 2.90
C ILE A 173 1.87 -8.60 3.06
N ASP A 174 1.00 -7.59 2.89
CA ASP A 174 -0.45 -7.72 3.03
C ASP A 174 -0.91 -8.36 4.36
N CYS A 175 -0.25 -7.98 5.46
CA CYS A 175 -0.57 -8.46 6.81
C CYS A 175 -1.54 -7.50 7.49
N LYS A 176 -2.79 -7.94 7.66
CA LYS A 176 -3.88 -7.14 8.27
C LYS A 176 -3.65 -6.76 9.72
N GLU A 177 -2.69 -7.40 10.39
CA GLU A 177 -2.26 -7.10 11.75
C GLU A 177 -1.29 -5.89 11.83
N LEU A 178 -0.83 -5.36 10.69
CA LEU A 178 -0.02 -4.15 10.59
C LEU A 178 -0.88 -2.87 10.71
N VAL A 179 -1.53 -2.74 11.86
CA VAL A 179 -2.43 -1.65 12.21
C VAL A 179 -1.74 -0.60 13.08
N ARG A 180 -2.48 0.46 13.44
CA ARG A 180 -2.03 1.44 14.44
C ARG A 180 -1.51 0.76 15.71
N GLY A 181 -0.30 1.13 16.12
CA GLY A 181 0.39 0.61 17.30
C GLY A 181 1.33 -0.56 17.01
N SER A 182 1.24 -1.19 15.84
CA SER A 182 2.13 -2.29 15.45
C SER A 182 3.54 -1.77 15.10
N SER A 183 4.54 -2.63 15.30
CA SER A 183 5.91 -2.43 14.82
C SER A 183 6.25 -3.53 13.81
N LEU A 184 6.84 -3.15 12.68
CA LEU A 184 7.41 -4.05 11.68
C LEU A 184 8.93 -3.94 11.72
N PHE A 185 9.62 -5.08 11.77
CA PHE A 185 11.09 -5.15 11.76
C PHE A 185 11.58 -5.62 10.40
N LEU A 186 12.32 -4.78 9.70
CA LEU A 186 12.81 -5.03 8.34
C LEU A 186 14.34 -5.18 8.34
N PRO A 187 14.90 -6.30 7.82
CA PRO A 187 16.35 -6.44 7.70
C PRO A 187 16.87 -5.47 6.64
N ILE A 188 17.81 -4.61 7.02
CA ILE A 188 18.45 -3.67 6.10
C ILE A 188 19.46 -4.44 5.24
N SER A 189 19.28 -4.38 3.93
CA SER A 189 20.13 -5.04 2.93
C SER A 189 20.89 -4.07 2.02
N ALA A 190 20.51 -2.80 1.99
CA ALA A 190 21.18 -1.75 1.23
C ALA A 190 21.57 -0.58 2.15
N ASP A 191 22.61 0.16 1.75
CA ASP A 191 23.02 1.38 2.45
C ASP A 191 21.87 2.37 2.56
N GLY A 192 21.69 2.94 3.76
CA GLY A 192 20.59 3.86 4.05
C GLY A 192 19.22 3.19 4.19
N GLY A 193 19.11 1.87 4.02
CA GLY A 193 17.83 1.14 4.04
C GLY A 193 16.98 1.39 2.80
N LEU A 194 16.75 2.65 2.42
CA LEU A 194 15.90 3.04 1.29
C LEU A 194 14.46 2.53 1.48
N PHE A 195 13.88 2.90 2.62
CA PHE A 195 12.56 2.50 3.06
C PHE A 195 11.45 3.08 2.18
N GLN A 196 10.45 2.26 1.86
CA GLN A 196 9.35 2.58 0.96
C GLN A 196 8.07 1.94 1.48
N LEU A 197 6.93 2.57 1.21
CA LEU A 197 5.63 2.09 1.66
C LEU A 197 4.48 2.51 0.76
N GLU A 198 3.39 1.73 0.82
CA GLU A 198 2.09 2.04 0.24
C GLU A 198 0.97 1.57 1.19
N MET A 199 -0.08 2.37 1.32
CA MET A 199 -1.21 2.04 2.18
C MET A 199 -2.28 1.27 1.40
N VAL A 200 -2.71 0.14 1.96
CA VAL A 200 -3.87 -0.60 1.48
C VAL A 200 -4.94 -0.54 2.55
N THR A 201 -6.13 -0.05 2.22
CA THR A 201 -7.28 -0.20 3.13
C THR A 201 -8.03 -1.47 2.77
N LEU A 202 -7.88 -2.51 3.58
CA LEU A 202 -8.63 -3.76 3.46
C LEU A 202 -9.33 -4.11 4.78
N HIS A 203 -10.35 -4.96 4.64
CA HIS A 203 -11.45 -5.16 5.60
C HIS A 203 -11.06 -5.89 6.90
N LYS A 204 -11.77 -5.60 8.00
CA LYS A 204 -11.59 -6.23 9.33
C LYS A 204 -11.89 -7.75 9.34
N GLU A 205 -12.84 -8.22 8.54
CA GLU A 205 -13.24 -9.64 8.48
C GLU A 205 -13.76 -10.02 7.09
N MET A 206 -13.04 -10.80 6.28
CA MET A 206 -13.71 -11.52 5.19
C MET A 206 -14.60 -12.62 5.81
N GLY A 207 -15.75 -12.21 6.37
CA GLY A 207 -16.86 -13.12 6.60
C GLY A 207 -17.19 -13.79 5.28
N LYS A 208 -17.55 -15.07 5.33
CA LYS A 208 -17.97 -15.84 4.16
C LYS A 208 -19.02 -15.02 3.41
N PHE A 209 -18.64 -14.43 2.27
CA PHE A 209 -19.64 -13.86 1.37
C PHE A 209 -20.52 -15.04 0.94
N PRO A 210 -21.85 -14.97 1.10
CA PRO A 210 -22.70 -15.97 0.49
C PRO A 210 -22.42 -15.90 -1.01
N VAL A 211 -21.89 -17.00 -1.55
CA VAL A 211 -21.94 -17.24 -2.99
C VAL A 211 -23.42 -17.27 -3.30
N LEU A 212 -23.93 -16.17 -3.85
CA LEU A 212 -25.30 -16.16 -4.35
C LEU A 212 -25.37 -17.17 -5.50
N PRO A 213 -26.44 -17.98 -5.56
CA PRO A 213 -26.59 -19.06 -6.54
C PRO A 213 -26.57 -18.55 -7.99
#